data_AF-A0A7L1ZWU4-F1
#
_entry.id   AF-A0A7L1ZWU4-F1
#
_cell.length_a   1.000
_cell.length_b   1.000
_cell.length_c   1.000
_cell.angle_alpha   90.00
_cell.angle_beta   90.00
_cell.angle_gamma   90.00
#
_symmetry.space_group_name_H-M   'P 1'
#
loop_
_entity.id
_entity.type
_entity.pdbx_description
1 polymer ?
#
loop_
_entity_poly.entity_id
_entity_poly.type
_entity_poly.pdbx_seq_one_letter_code
_entity_poly.pdbx_strand_id
1 'polypeptide(L)'
;QTLRALFQYKPQNIDELMINAGDLIYVNPAQQSDASEGWVIGTSHRTKSEKEPNVKLNGEAHNLSMSRSATNALSLQNAALRRAVLVMRHGERVDQVFGRSWLQQCLTADGKYYRADLNFPSSLPRQKDGMKQFECDPPLSCCGIFQSRLIGEALLDQEVTVSYVYSSPALRCVQTAQHVLQGLKLNPKVRIRVEPGLFEWTKWEASRAIPNFMTTAELLEASYNIDTSYRAHFPLSSLVPTESYEDYVSRSSAVIKQITSACPSKAPLPPFFAFPGVPGVILIVAHSSSLASLTRPLAGLPSRDSRDFAQMVRKIPSLGMCFCEEQKEENKWQMVNPPVKTLTHGANTAFDWRNTILGD
;
A
#
# COMPACT_ATOMS: atom_id res chain seq x y z
N GLN A 1 39.33 -10.14 -1.18
CA GLN A 1 39.92 -10.81 -0.02
C GLN A 1 39.22 -12.15 0.18
N THR A 2 39.94 -13.19 0.60
CA THR A 2 39.33 -14.49 0.95
C THR A 2 39.26 -14.64 2.47
N LEU A 3 38.08 -14.92 3.01
CA LEU A 3 37.82 -15.11 4.43
C LEU A 3 37.40 -16.55 4.70
N ARG A 4 37.71 -17.07 5.90
CA ARG A 4 37.31 -18.41 6.33
C ARG A 4 36.26 -18.30 7.43
N ALA A 5 35.13 -18.98 7.25
CA ALA A 5 34.06 -19.00 8.24
C ALA A 5 34.48 -19.78 9.49
N LEU A 6 34.37 -19.16 10.66
CA LEU A 6 34.67 -19.80 11.95
C LEU A 6 33.44 -20.49 12.57
N PHE A 7 32.25 -19.97 12.28
CA PHE A 7 30.98 -20.44 12.83
C PHE A 7 29.97 -20.68 11.72
N GLN A 8 29.00 -21.55 11.99
CA GLN A 8 27.88 -21.79 11.08
C GLN A 8 26.87 -20.63 11.18
N TYR A 9 26.31 -20.23 10.05
CA TYR A 9 25.25 -19.23 9.95
C TYR A 9 24.09 -19.76 9.11
N LYS A 10 22.87 -19.62 9.64
CA LYS A 10 21.63 -19.98 8.95
C LYS A 10 20.92 -18.69 8.50
N PRO A 11 20.60 -18.53 7.21
CA PRO A 11 19.93 -17.34 6.68
C PRO A 11 18.58 -17.09 7.36
N GLN A 12 18.34 -15.83 7.67
CA GLN A 12 17.07 -15.28 8.14
C GLN A 12 16.34 -14.53 7.00
N ASN A 13 17.09 -14.02 6.03
CA ASN A 13 16.56 -13.33 4.84
C ASN A 13 16.88 -14.09 3.53
N ILE A 14 16.18 -13.73 2.45
CA ILE A 14 16.28 -14.43 1.15
C ILE A 14 17.55 -14.11 0.35
N ASP A 15 18.22 -13.02 0.71
CA ASP A 15 19.45 -12.50 0.15
C ASP A 15 20.70 -12.92 0.95
N GLU A 16 20.49 -13.63 2.06
CA GLU A 16 21.55 -14.18 2.89
C GLU A 16 21.94 -15.60 2.47
N LEU A 17 23.23 -15.91 2.60
CA LEU A 17 23.78 -17.21 2.24
C LEU A 17 24.01 -18.08 3.47
N MET A 18 23.69 -19.38 3.36
CA MET A 18 24.03 -20.35 4.40
C MET A 18 25.54 -20.60 4.41
N ILE A 19 26.17 -20.49 5.58
CA ILE A 19 27.61 -20.65 5.76
C ILE A 19 27.87 -21.76 6.77
N ASN A 20 28.76 -22.69 6.46
CA ASN A 20 29.25 -23.71 7.40
C ASN A 20 30.65 -23.34 7.92
N ALA A 21 30.97 -23.81 9.13
CA ALA A 21 32.32 -23.67 9.67
C ALA A 21 33.35 -24.29 8.72
N GLY A 22 34.37 -23.51 8.37
CA GLY A 22 35.42 -23.86 7.42
C GLY A 22 35.20 -23.43 5.97
N ASP A 23 34.02 -22.92 5.61
CA ASP A 23 33.75 -22.43 4.25
C ASP A 23 34.65 -21.22 3.90
N LEU A 24 35.06 -21.14 2.62
CA LEU A 24 35.84 -20.03 2.08
C LEU A 24 34.92 -19.05 1.35
N ILE A 25 34.99 -17.78 1.74
CA ILE A 25 34.14 -16.69 1.26
C ILE A 25 35.02 -15.67 0.55
N TYR A 26 34.71 -15.38 -0.71
CA TYR A 26 35.38 -14.35 -1.50
C TYR A 26 34.63 -13.03 -1.35
N VAL A 27 35.26 -12.03 -0.75
CA VAL A 27 34.69 -10.69 -0.54
C VAL A 27 35.39 -9.69 -1.44
N ASN A 28 34.63 -8.85 -2.14
CA ASN A 28 35.19 -7.77 -2.94
C ASN A 28 35.60 -6.59 -2.03
N PRO A 29 36.91 -6.27 -1.91
CA PRO A 29 37.36 -5.19 -1.02
C PRO A 29 36.78 -3.81 -1.39
N ALA A 30 36.43 -3.58 -2.65
CA ALA A 30 35.86 -2.31 -3.11
C ALA A 30 34.39 -2.09 -2.68
N GLN A 31 33.71 -3.13 -2.19
CA GLN A 31 32.31 -3.06 -1.74
C GLN A 31 32.17 -3.11 -0.22
N GLN A 32 33.29 -3.16 0.51
CA GLN A 32 33.28 -3.17 1.98
C GLN A 32 33.03 -1.79 2.59
N SER A 33 33.28 -0.70 1.84
CA SER A 33 33.02 0.67 2.32
C SER A 33 31.53 1.06 2.30
N ASP A 34 30.72 0.35 1.50
CA ASP A 34 29.30 0.66 1.28
C ASP A 34 28.35 -0.26 2.07
N ALA A 35 28.89 -1.28 2.75
CA ALA A 35 28.10 -2.21 3.54
C ALA A 35 27.98 -1.71 5.00
N SER A 36 26.76 -1.77 5.56
CA SER A 36 26.48 -1.39 6.94
C SER A 36 27.24 -2.27 7.95
N GLU A 37 27.54 -1.70 9.13
CA GLU A 37 28.37 -2.33 10.17
C GLU A 37 28.06 -3.82 10.38
N GLY A 38 28.99 -4.68 9.96
CA GLY A 38 28.94 -6.13 10.16
C GLY A 38 28.50 -6.98 8.94
N TRP A 39 28.05 -6.37 7.84
CA TRP A 39 27.64 -7.10 6.64
C TRP A 39 28.70 -7.03 5.54
N VAL A 40 28.90 -8.13 4.81
CA VAL A 40 29.81 -8.19 3.66
C VAL A 40 29.15 -8.93 2.50
N ILE A 41 29.28 -8.39 1.29
CA ILE A 41 28.87 -9.09 0.07
C ILE A 41 30.00 -10.01 -0.36
N GLY A 42 29.70 -11.30 -0.51
CA GLY A 42 30.70 -12.27 -0.94
C GLY A 42 30.12 -13.53 -1.57
N THR A 43 30.97 -14.25 -2.30
CA THR A 43 30.63 -15.47 -3.01
C THR A 43 31.24 -16.68 -2.29
N SER A 44 30.44 -17.70 -2.00
CA SER A 44 30.93 -18.97 -1.41
C SER A 44 31.39 -19.94 -2.48
N HIS A 45 32.51 -20.63 -2.20
CA HIS A 45 33.04 -21.67 -3.09
C HIS A 45 32.10 -22.88 -3.29
N ARG A 46 31.13 -23.11 -2.38
CA ARG A 46 30.22 -24.29 -2.45
C ARG A 46 28.98 -24.08 -3.31
N THR A 47 28.65 -22.83 -3.66
CA THR A 47 27.52 -22.50 -4.53
C THR A 47 28.06 -21.73 -5.73
N LYS A 48 28.46 -22.46 -6.78
CA LYS A 48 28.56 -21.87 -8.13
C LYS A 48 27.15 -21.47 -8.59
N SER A 49 26.72 -20.26 -8.25
CA SER A 49 25.56 -19.64 -8.88
C SER A 49 26.02 -18.35 -9.54
N GLU A 50 26.52 -18.50 -10.76
CA GLU A 50 26.59 -17.39 -11.71
C GLU A 50 25.16 -17.13 -12.20
N LYS A 51 24.69 -15.90 -11.99
CA LYS A 51 23.76 -15.25 -12.91
C LYS A 51 24.31 -13.85 -13.21
N GLU A 52 25.29 -13.80 -14.11
CA GLU A 52 25.64 -12.57 -14.80
C GLU A 52 24.75 -12.37 -16.03
N PRO A 53 24.35 -11.11 -16.35
CA PRO A 53 23.80 -10.75 -17.64
C PRO A 53 24.91 -10.57 -18.68
N ASN A 54 24.68 -11.09 -19.89
CA ASN A 54 25.53 -10.93 -21.06
C ASN A 54 25.85 -9.46 -21.37
N VAL A 55 27.14 -9.08 -21.35
CA VAL A 55 27.66 -7.95 -22.13
C VAL A 55 28.97 -8.38 -22.80
N LYS A 56 28.94 -8.48 -24.14
CA LYS A 56 30.14 -8.58 -24.96
C LYS A 56 30.83 -7.22 -24.97
N LEU A 57 32.07 -7.18 -24.47
CA LEU A 57 33.02 -6.10 -24.68
C LEU A 57 33.65 -6.26 -26.07
N ASN A 58 33.55 -5.24 -26.91
CA ASN A 58 34.55 -4.93 -27.92
C ASN A 58 34.91 -3.46 -27.74
N GLY A 59 36.17 -3.20 -27.39
CA GLY A 59 36.71 -1.85 -27.25
C GLY A 59 37.20 -1.32 -28.59
N GLU A 60 37.22 0.01 -28.71
CA GLU A 60 38.29 0.76 -29.38
C GLU A 60 38.23 2.25 -28.98
N ALA A 61 39.35 2.92 -29.18
CA ALA A 61 39.87 4.03 -28.38
C ALA A 61 39.38 5.46 -28.74
N HIS A 62 39.73 6.39 -27.84
CA HIS A 62 39.95 7.84 -28.04
C HIS A 62 38.74 8.76 -28.29
N ASN A 63 38.39 9.60 -27.31
CA ASN A 63 38.80 11.02 -27.24
C ASN A 63 37.97 11.82 -26.22
N LEU A 64 38.63 12.83 -25.64
CA LEU A 64 38.13 13.81 -24.68
C LEU A 64 36.83 14.50 -25.14
N SER A 65 35.84 14.59 -24.25
CA SER A 65 34.90 15.72 -24.19
C SER A 65 34.24 15.79 -22.82
N MET A 66 34.58 16.83 -22.05
CA MET A 66 33.73 17.29 -20.96
C MET A 66 32.40 17.76 -21.54
N SER A 67 31.28 17.07 -21.27
CA SER A 67 29.96 17.71 -21.32
C SER A 67 28.85 16.82 -20.73
N ARG A 68 28.00 17.46 -19.91
CA ARG A 68 26.61 17.09 -19.55
C ARG A 68 26.37 16.22 -18.32
N SER A 69 26.62 16.84 -17.16
CA SER A 69 25.73 16.78 -15.98
C SER A 69 24.36 17.44 -16.24
N ALA A 70 23.62 17.03 -17.28
CA ALA A 70 22.35 17.67 -17.64
C ALA A 70 21.22 16.71 -18.07
N THR A 71 21.48 15.42 -18.29
CA THR A 71 20.47 14.50 -18.84
C THR A 71 19.53 13.88 -17.81
N ASN A 72 19.90 13.82 -16.52
CA ASN A 72 19.01 13.30 -15.47
C ASN A 72 18.10 14.35 -14.82
N ALA A 73 18.38 15.65 -15.00
CA ALA A 73 17.52 16.73 -14.52
C ALA A 73 16.43 17.13 -15.54
N LEU A 74 16.62 16.79 -16.82
CA LEU A 74 15.70 17.16 -17.91
C LEU A 74 14.61 16.12 -18.21
N SER A 75 14.67 14.90 -17.65
CA SER A 75 13.59 13.91 -17.79
C SER A 75 12.41 14.17 -16.85
N LEU A 76 12.62 14.92 -15.76
CA LEU A 76 11.59 15.28 -14.78
C LEU A 76 10.84 16.58 -15.14
N GLN A 77 11.32 17.36 -16.11
CA GLN A 77 10.76 18.68 -16.43
C GLN A 77 9.84 18.73 -17.67
N ASN A 78 9.52 17.60 -18.31
CA ASN A 78 8.61 17.57 -19.46
C ASN A 78 7.62 16.39 -19.51
N ALA A 79 7.37 15.71 -18.38
CA ALA A 79 6.20 14.84 -18.28
C ALA A 79 4.96 15.73 -18.17
N ALA A 80 4.34 16.06 -19.30
CA ALA A 80 3.04 16.72 -19.31
C ALA A 80 2.09 15.91 -18.41
N LEU A 81 1.81 16.43 -17.20
CA LEU A 81 1.12 15.76 -16.09
C LEU A 81 0.08 14.80 -16.63
N ARG A 82 0.37 13.51 -16.53
CA ARG A 82 -0.46 12.44 -17.09
C ARG A 82 -1.49 12.09 -16.06
N ARG A 83 -2.68 11.78 -16.55
CA ARG A 83 -3.71 11.21 -15.70
C ARG A 83 -3.19 9.88 -15.14
N ALA A 84 -3.36 9.68 -13.84
CA ALA A 84 -2.83 8.50 -13.18
C ALA A 84 -3.80 7.93 -12.15
N VAL A 85 -3.64 6.64 -11.85
CA VAL A 85 -4.35 5.92 -10.81
C VAL A 85 -3.32 5.39 -9.81
N LEU A 86 -3.47 5.75 -8.54
CA LEU A 86 -2.67 5.22 -7.44
C LEU A 86 -3.56 4.30 -6.59
N VAL A 87 -3.32 3.00 -6.65
CA VAL A 87 -4.01 2.01 -5.82
C VAL A 87 -3.15 1.70 -4.61
N MET A 88 -3.72 1.77 -3.40
CA MET A 88 -3.02 1.61 -2.14
C MET A 88 -3.80 0.70 -1.19
N ARG A 89 -3.08 -0.21 -0.52
CA ARG A 89 -3.63 -1.00 0.58
C ARG A 89 -3.83 -0.12 1.83
N HIS A 90 -4.89 -0.36 2.59
CA HIS A 90 -5.07 0.23 3.92
C HIS A 90 -3.87 0.03 4.87
N GLY A 91 -3.81 0.85 5.92
CA GLY A 91 -2.86 0.77 7.03
C GLY A 91 -2.97 -0.47 7.91
N GLU A 92 -2.04 -0.61 8.85
CA GLU A 92 -2.09 -1.66 9.88
C GLU A 92 -3.44 -1.64 10.62
N ARG A 93 -4.06 -2.82 10.72
CA ARG A 93 -5.33 -3.01 11.43
C ARG A 93 -5.09 -3.46 12.86
N VAL A 94 -5.99 -3.10 13.77
CA VAL A 94 -5.91 -3.53 15.18
C VAL A 94 -5.94 -5.05 15.33
N ASP A 95 -6.77 -5.76 14.57
CA ASP A 95 -6.92 -7.21 14.68
C ASP A 95 -5.72 -7.99 14.11
N GLN A 96 -4.91 -7.34 13.25
CA GLN A 96 -3.64 -7.91 12.79
C GLN A 96 -2.57 -7.92 13.89
N VAL A 97 -2.61 -6.94 14.79
CA VAL A 97 -1.66 -6.78 15.90
C VAL A 97 -2.12 -7.57 17.12
N PHE A 98 -3.39 -7.41 17.50
CA PHE A 98 -3.95 -7.89 18.76
C PHE A 98 -4.77 -9.19 18.61
N GLY A 99 -4.86 -9.71 17.40
CA GLY A 99 -5.58 -10.95 17.09
C GLY A 99 -7.11 -10.80 17.06
N ARG A 100 -7.80 -11.94 16.91
CA ARG A 100 -9.26 -11.95 16.72
C ARG A 100 -10.06 -11.48 17.94
N SER A 101 -9.51 -11.60 19.14
CA SER A 101 -10.14 -11.17 20.39
C SER A 101 -9.84 -9.72 20.75
N TRP A 102 -9.28 -8.92 19.83
CA TRP A 102 -8.86 -7.54 20.09
C TRP A 102 -9.96 -6.70 20.75
N LEU A 103 -11.22 -6.88 20.33
CA LEU A 103 -12.33 -6.08 20.85
C LEU A 103 -12.57 -6.36 22.34
N GLN A 104 -12.44 -7.61 22.77
CA GLN A 104 -12.58 -8.01 24.17
C GLN A 104 -11.45 -7.44 25.04
N GLN A 105 -10.26 -7.26 24.46
CA GLN A 105 -9.12 -6.66 25.15
C GLN A 105 -9.34 -5.17 25.44
N CYS A 106 -10.13 -4.46 24.63
CA CYS A 106 -10.36 -3.01 24.73
C CYS A 106 -11.77 -2.62 25.21
N LEU A 107 -12.54 -3.55 25.80
CA LEU A 107 -13.84 -3.27 26.39
C LEU A 107 -13.82 -3.51 27.90
N THR A 108 -14.34 -2.56 28.66
CA THR A 108 -14.60 -2.72 30.09
C THR A 108 -15.79 -3.67 30.33
N ALA A 109 -15.99 -4.10 31.59
CA ALA A 109 -17.12 -4.96 31.96
C ALA A 109 -18.50 -4.33 31.66
N ASP A 110 -18.61 -3.00 31.69
CA ASP A 110 -19.81 -2.25 31.30
C ASP A 110 -19.88 -1.95 29.79
N GLY A 111 -18.99 -2.54 28.98
CA GLY A 111 -19.01 -2.46 27.52
C GLY A 111 -18.48 -1.14 26.95
N LYS A 112 -17.77 -0.33 27.74
CA LYS A 112 -17.14 0.91 27.26
C LYS A 112 -15.77 0.63 26.67
N TYR A 113 -15.47 1.32 25.59
CA TYR A 113 -14.15 1.29 25.00
C TYR A 113 -13.11 1.91 25.92
N TYR A 114 -11.97 1.24 26.07
CA TYR A 114 -10.76 1.82 26.67
C TYR A 114 -9.53 1.36 25.89
N ARG A 115 -8.48 2.18 25.91
CA ARG A 115 -7.24 1.91 25.19
C ARG A 115 -6.30 1.04 26.04
N ALA A 116 -6.37 -0.28 25.85
CA ALA A 116 -5.57 -1.26 26.61
C ALA A 116 -4.07 -1.29 26.23
N ASP A 117 -3.74 -0.85 25.02
CA ASP A 117 -2.39 -0.73 24.46
C ASP A 117 -2.32 0.57 23.64
N LEU A 118 -1.18 1.27 23.62
CA LEU A 118 -1.04 2.55 22.92
C LEU A 118 -1.24 2.44 21.40
N ASN A 119 -1.08 1.25 20.82
CA ASN A 119 -1.32 1.00 19.41
C ASN A 119 -2.82 0.79 19.08
N PHE A 120 -3.72 0.68 20.08
CA PHE A 120 -5.15 0.87 19.84
C PHE A 120 -5.46 2.37 19.65
N PRO A 121 -6.45 2.72 18.79
CA PRO A 121 -6.85 4.11 18.58
C PRO A 121 -7.31 4.78 19.89
N SER A 122 -7.30 6.11 19.95
CA SER A 122 -7.76 6.85 21.14
C SER A 122 -9.26 6.70 21.40
N SER A 123 -10.03 6.38 20.36
CA SER A 123 -11.49 6.24 20.40
C SER A 123 -11.96 5.42 19.21
N LEU A 124 -13.10 4.75 19.36
CA LEU A 124 -13.83 4.13 18.25
C LEU A 124 -15.01 5.02 17.82
N PRO A 125 -15.34 5.06 16.51
CA PRO A 125 -16.53 5.74 16.03
C PRO A 125 -17.79 5.22 16.74
N ARG A 126 -18.79 6.10 16.90
CA ARG A 126 -20.12 5.65 17.31
C ARG A 126 -20.79 4.94 16.13
N GLN A 127 -21.38 3.79 16.40
CA GLN A 127 -22.21 3.03 15.46
C GLN A 127 -23.52 2.69 16.15
N LYS A 128 -24.63 2.72 15.40
CA LYS A 128 -25.97 2.52 15.97
C LYS A 128 -26.16 1.14 16.61
N ASP A 129 -25.53 0.14 16.05
CA ASP A 129 -25.66 -1.26 16.46
C ASP A 129 -24.61 -1.71 17.48
N GLY A 130 -23.81 -0.76 17.98
CA GLY A 130 -22.85 -0.98 19.06
C GLY A 130 -21.50 -1.59 18.63
N MET A 131 -20.65 -1.84 19.62
CA MET A 131 -19.22 -2.13 19.42
C MET A 131 -18.91 -3.46 18.72
N LYS A 132 -19.85 -4.43 18.75
CA LYS A 132 -19.62 -5.78 18.21
C LYS A 132 -19.34 -5.79 16.70
N GLN A 133 -19.81 -4.78 15.97
CA GLN A 133 -19.61 -4.72 14.52
C GLN A 133 -18.14 -4.55 14.12
N PHE A 134 -17.33 -3.93 14.98
CA PHE A 134 -15.90 -3.78 14.75
C PHE A 134 -15.16 -5.13 14.69
N GLU A 135 -15.72 -6.23 15.22
CA GLU A 135 -15.12 -7.56 15.07
C GLU A 135 -14.96 -7.96 13.60
N CYS A 136 -15.91 -7.57 12.74
CA CYS A 136 -15.90 -7.86 11.31
C CYS A 136 -15.43 -6.66 10.45
N ASP A 137 -15.39 -5.46 11.01
CA ASP A 137 -14.82 -4.27 10.35
C ASP A 137 -13.87 -3.50 11.27
N PRO A 138 -12.68 -4.06 11.55
CA PRO A 138 -11.75 -3.48 12.51
C PRO A 138 -11.15 -2.17 12.00
N PRO A 139 -10.89 -1.20 12.90
CA PRO A 139 -10.23 0.06 12.57
C PRO A 139 -8.72 -0.14 12.31
N LEU A 140 -8.08 0.95 11.88
CA LEU A 140 -6.63 1.09 11.95
C LEU A 140 -6.12 1.12 13.39
N SER A 141 -4.91 0.61 13.58
CA SER A 141 -4.10 0.87 14.77
C SER A 141 -3.50 2.28 14.75
N CYS A 142 -2.88 2.74 15.85
CA CYS A 142 -2.14 4.01 15.85
C CYS A 142 -0.97 3.99 14.86
N CYS A 143 -0.26 2.87 14.73
CA CYS A 143 0.75 2.67 13.69
C CYS A 143 0.14 2.76 12.29
N GLY A 144 -1.03 2.16 12.05
CA GLY A 144 -1.76 2.28 10.78
C GLY A 144 -2.13 3.72 10.43
N ILE A 145 -2.55 4.50 11.43
CA ILE A 145 -2.82 5.94 11.30
C ILE A 145 -1.53 6.70 10.94
N PHE A 146 -0.43 6.44 11.66
CA PHE A 146 0.88 7.04 11.40
C PHE A 146 1.37 6.73 9.98
N GLN A 147 1.37 5.45 9.57
CA GLN A 147 1.74 5.02 8.22
C GLN A 147 0.96 5.80 7.16
N SER A 148 -0.36 5.94 7.35
CA SER A 148 -1.24 6.62 6.41
C SER A 148 -0.94 8.11 6.28
N ARG A 149 -0.69 8.80 7.41
CA ARG A 149 -0.32 10.22 7.42
C ARG A 149 1.04 10.45 6.73
N LEU A 150 2.03 9.63 7.08
CA LEU A 150 3.38 9.72 6.52
C LEU A 150 3.39 9.55 5.00
N ILE A 151 2.57 8.64 4.45
CA ILE A 151 2.42 8.50 3.00
C ILE A 151 1.77 9.75 2.38
N GLY A 152 0.78 10.34 3.05
CA GLY A 152 0.18 11.61 2.61
C GLY A 152 1.20 12.75 2.57
N GLU A 153 2.05 12.86 3.59
CA GLU A 153 3.16 13.82 3.66
C GLU A 153 4.17 13.58 2.53
N ALA A 154 4.58 12.33 2.31
CA ALA A 154 5.49 11.98 1.21
C ALA A 154 4.91 12.32 -0.17
N LEU A 155 3.60 12.12 -0.38
CA LEU A 155 2.94 12.50 -1.62
C LEU A 155 2.90 14.03 -1.80
N LEU A 156 2.75 14.78 -0.70
CA LEU A 156 2.82 16.25 -0.71
C LEU A 156 4.21 16.74 -1.08
N ASP A 157 5.26 16.13 -0.50
CA ASP A 157 6.66 16.47 -0.77
C ASP A 157 7.06 16.18 -2.23
N GLN A 158 6.36 15.26 -2.89
CA GLN A 158 6.51 14.95 -4.31
C GLN A 158 5.54 15.74 -5.21
N GLU A 159 4.84 16.74 -4.65
CA GLU A 159 3.90 17.61 -5.35
C GLU A 159 2.80 16.85 -6.12
N VAL A 160 2.40 15.67 -5.63
CA VAL A 160 1.39 14.84 -6.26
C VAL A 160 0.01 15.49 -6.14
N THR A 161 -0.58 15.85 -7.29
CA THR A 161 -1.91 16.45 -7.33
C THR A 161 -2.99 15.36 -7.33
N VAL A 162 -3.59 15.08 -6.17
CA VAL A 162 -4.73 14.16 -6.05
C VAL A 162 -6.04 14.90 -6.33
N SER A 163 -6.78 14.48 -7.36
CA SER A 163 -8.06 15.11 -7.74
C SER A 163 -9.29 14.33 -7.25
N TYR A 164 -9.16 13.01 -7.13
CA TYR A 164 -10.25 12.14 -6.72
C TYR A 164 -9.74 11.10 -5.74
N VAL A 165 -10.52 10.84 -4.69
CA VAL A 165 -10.23 9.79 -3.71
C VAL A 165 -11.40 8.83 -3.65
N TYR A 166 -11.13 7.55 -3.88
CA TYR A 166 -12.06 6.45 -3.69
C TYR A 166 -11.58 5.55 -2.56
N SER A 167 -12.52 5.04 -1.78
CA SER A 167 -12.23 4.07 -0.72
C SER A 167 -13.16 2.88 -0.82
N SER A 168 -12.64 1.69 -0.49
CA SER A 168 -13.49 0.58 -0.06
C SER A 168 -14.33 0.98 1.17
N PRO A 169 -15.53 0.40 1.36
CA PRO A 169 -16.39 0.72 2.51
C PRO A 169 -15.85 0.25 3.86
N ALA A 170 -14.85 -0.64 3.89
CA ALA A 170 -14.24 -1.07 5.14
C ALA A 170 -13.64 0.11 5.91
N LEU A 171 -13.90 0.20 7.22
CA LEU A 171 -13.51 1.31 8.07
C LEU A 171 -12.01 1.62 7.97
N ARG A 172 -11.16 0.58 8.01
CA ARG A 172 -9.71 0.68 7.81
C ARG A 172 -9.30 1.41 6.53
N CYS A 173 -10.05 1.24 5.44
CA CYS A 173 -9.78 1.89 4.15
C CYS A 173 -10.18 3.36 4.21
N VAL A 174 -11.37 3.65 4.75
CA VAL A 174 -11.87 5.03 4.90
C VAL A 174 -10.94 5.84 5.82
N GLN A 175 -10.51 5.25 6.94
CA GLN A 175 -9.54 5.85 7.86
C GLN A 175 -8.19 6.10 7.18
N THR A 176 -7.70 5.14 6.41
CA THR A 176 -6.45 5.30 5.64
C THR A 176 -6.58 6.48 4.68
N ALA A 177 -7.67 6.54 3.89
CA ALA A 177 -7.93 7.63 2.95
C ALA A 177 -8.01 9.01 3.64
N GLN A 178 -8.69 9.09 4.79
CA GLN A 178 -8.78 10.30 5.60
C GLN A 178 -7.40 10.77 6.05
N HIS A 179 -6.55 9.86 6.55
CA HIS A 179 -5.23 10.20 7.07
C HIS A 179 -4.22 10.54 5.97
N VAL A 180 -4.31 9.90 4.80
CA VAL A 180 -3.56 10.29 3.60
C VAL A 180 -3.94 11.70 3.17
N LEU A 181 -5.24 12.02 3.14
CA LEU A 181 -5.74 13.38 2.82
C LEU A 181 -5.30 14.45 3.85
N GLN A 182 -5.16 14.07 5.12
CA GLN A 182 -4.59 14.95 6.15
C GLN A 182 -3.11 15.26 5.86
N GLY A 183 -2.29 14.24 5.58
CA GLY A 183 -0.88 14.43 5.23
C GLY A 183 -0.69 15.27 3.96
N LEU A 184 -1.55 15.04 2.96
CA LEU A 184 -1.61 15.82 1.71
C LEU A 184 -2.11 17.27 1.89
N LYS A 185 -2.62 17.64 3.07
CA LYS A 185 -3.27 18.94 3.33
C LYS A 185 -4.42 19.24 2.35
N LEU A 186 -5.13 18.19 1.93
CA LEU A 186 -6.26 18.25 1.00
C LEU A 186 -7.62 18.13 1.68
N ASN A 187 -7.67 17.89 2.99
CA ASN A 187 -8.90 18.00 3.76
C ASN A 187 -9.18 19.49 4.10
N PRO A 188 -10.35 20.07 3.76
CA PRO A 188 -11.58 19.45 3.25
C PRO A 188 -11.79 19.49 1.72
N LYS A 189 -10.82 20.00 0.95
CA LYS A 189 -10.91 20.24 -0.50
C LYS A 189 -11.32 19.01 -1.31
N VAL A 190 -10.81 17.82 -0.98
CA VAL A 190 -11.12 16.57 -1.67
C VAL A 190 -11.85 15.62 -0.73
N ARG A 191 -13.02 15.16 -1.15
CA ARG A 191 -13.90 14.27 -0.39
C ARG A 191 -13.75 12.81 -0.83
N ILE A 192 -13.90 11.89 0.12
CA ILE A 192 -13.75 10.44 -0.06
C ILE A 192 -15.04 9.87 -0.67
N ARG A 193 -14.91 9.19 -1.80
CA ARG A 193 -15.99 8.46 -2.46
C ARG A 193 -15.97 7.00 -2.02
N VAL A 194 -16.98 6.58 -1.27
CA VAL A 194 -17.08 5.20 -0.78
C VAL A 194 -17.69 4.32 -1.86
N GLU A 195 -16.90 3.41 -2.43
CA GLU A 195 -17.28 2.50 -3.51
C GLU A 195 -17.25 1.04 -3.02
N PRO A 196 -18.42 0.41 -2.76
CA PRO A 196 -18.53 -0.99 -2.39
C PRO A 196 -17.87 -1.95 -3.37
N GLY A 197 -17.83 -1.61 -4.65
CA GLY A 197 -17.13 -2.38 -5.68
C GLY A 197 -15.63 -2.55 -5.46
N LEU A 198 -15.02 -1.76 -4.56
CA LEU A 198 -13.61 -1.87 -4.15
C LEU A 198 -13.41 -2.78 -2.93
N PHE A 199 -14.47 -3.37 -2.36
CA PHE A 199 -14.33 -4.30 -1.24
C PHE A 199 -13.55 -5.57 -1.63
N GLU A 200 -12.89 -6.19 -0.65
CA GLU A 200 -12.05 -7.38 -0.85
C GLU A 200 -12.88 -8.58 -1.34
N TRP A 201 -12.19 -9.61 -1.83
CA TRP A 201 -12.81 -10.87 -2.22
C TRP A 201 -13.58 -11.46 -1.04
N THR A 202 -14.92 -11.50 -1.14
CA THR A 202 -15.79 -11.82 0.01
C THR A 202 -15.64 -13.25 0.51
N LYS A 203 -14.99 -14.14 -0.25
CA LYS A 203 -14.59 -15.47 0.21
C LYS A 203 -13.60 -15.45 1.38
N TRP A 204 -12.84 -14.38 1.55
CA TRP A 204 -11.90 -14.23 2.66
C TRP A 204 -12.53 -13.68 3.93
N GLU A 205 -13.80 -13.29 3.88
CA GLU A 205 -14.51 -12.83 5.08
C GLU A 205 -14.81 -14.00 6.02
N ALA A 206 -14.30 -13.89 7.25
CA ALA A 206 -14.33 -14.98 8.23
C ALA A 206 -15.76 -15.35 8.64
N SER A 207 -16.67 -14.38 8.68
CA SER A 207 -18.08 -14.56 9.02
C SER A 207 -18.90 -15.19 7.89
N ARG A 208 -18.33 -15.32 6.68
CA ARG A 208 -19.05 -15.65 5.43
C ARG A 208 -20.25 -14.73 5.17
N ALA A 209 -20.26 -13.56 5.77
CA ALA A 209 -21.24 -12.51 5.59
C ALA A 209 -20.52 -11.23 5.16
N ILE A 210 -21.22 -10.34 4.47
CA ILE A 210 -20.70 -9.00 4.21
C ILE A 210 -20.67 -8.24 5.54
N PRO A 211 -19.55 -7.63 5.93
CA PRO A 211 -19.50 -6.81 7.14
C PRO A 211 -20.55 -5.70 7.09
N ASN A 212 -21.15 -5.38 8.22
CA ASN A 212 -22.03 -4.23 8.31
C ASN A 212 -21.17 -2.96 8.36
N PHE A 213 -20.86 -2.41 7.19
CA PHE A 213 -20.05 -1.20 7.07
C PHE A 213 -20.81 0.00 7.64
N MET A 214 -20.04 0.96 8.18
CA MET A 214 -20.61 2.25 8.57
C MET A 214 -21.34 2.91 7.41
N THR A 215 -22.55 3.40 7.68
CA THR A 215 -23.31 4.18 6.72
C THR A 215 -22.64 5.53 6.45
N THR A 216 -22.96 6.17 5.31
CA THR A 216 -22.50 7.54 5.03
C THR A 216 -22.82 8.51 6.16
N ALA A 217 -23.97 8.37 6.81
CA ALA A 217 -24.37 9.21 7.94
C ALA A 217 -23.47 8.99 9.16
N GLU A 218 -23.19 7.74 9.52
CA GLU A 218 -22.30 7.41 10.64
C GLU A 218 -20.85 7.83 10.36
N LEU A 219 -20.39 7.69 9.11
CA LEU A 219 -19.05 8.17 8.72
C LEU A 219 -18.93 9.69 8.86
N LEU A 220 -19.97 10.45 8.50
CA LEU A 220 -20.00 11.90 8.70
C LEU A 220 -20.07 12.28 10.18
N GLU A 221 -20.87 11.58 10.98
CA GLU A 221 -20.94 11.78 12.43
C GLU A 221 -19.56 11.52 13.09
N ALA A 222 -18.83 10.53 12.58
CA ALA A 222 -17.45 10.25 12.94
C ALA A 222 -16.42 11.21 12.32
N SER A 223 -16.85 12.30 11.67
CA SER A 223 -16.02 13.36 11.09
C SER A 223 -15.08 12.90 9.95
N TYR A 224 -15.44 11.84 9.23
CA TYR A 224 -14.77 11.48 7.98
C TYR A 224 -15.26 12.36 6.82
N ASN A 225 -14.34 12.81 5.95
CA ASN A 225 -14.66 13.74 4.87
C ASN A 225 -15.29 13.02 3.65
N ILE A 226 -16.54 12.57 3.77
CA ILE A 226 -17.22 11.76 2.75
C ILE A 226 -17.93 12.62 1.68
N ASP A 227 -17.86 12.20 0.42
CA ASP A 227 -18.63 12.77 -0.69
C ASP A 227 -20.06 12.20 -0.71
N THR A 228 -21.01 12.93 -0.13
CA THR A 228 -22.43 12.53 -0.09
C THR A 228 -23.14 12.60 -1.45
N SER A 229 -22.56 13.32 -2.41
CA SER A 229 -23.10 13.43 -3.76
C SER A 229 -22.72 12.23 -4.64
N TYR A 230 -21.70 11.48 -4.24
CA TYR A 230 -21.27 10.29 -4.94
C TYR A 230 -22.36 9.21 -4.95
N ARG A 231 -22.46 8.50 -6.07
CA ARG A 231 -23.29 7.31 -6.26
C ARG A 231 -22.37 6.18 -6.68
N ALA A 232 -22.34 5.12 -5.86
CA ALA A 232 -21.52 3.96 -6.14
C ALA A 232 -21.88 3.35 -7.50
N HIS A 233 -20.86 2.97 -8.26
CA HIS A 233 -21.05 2.23 -9.50
C HIS A 233 -21.44 0.78 -9.22
N PHE A 234 -20.97 0.23 -8.11
CA PHE A 234 -21.36 -1.08 -7.63
C PHE A 234 -22.11 -0.95 -6.29
N PRO A 235 -23.43 -1.17 -6.25
CA PRO A 235 -24.22 -1.05 -5.02
C PRO A 235 -23.76 -2.03 -3.94
N LEU A 236 -23.81 -1.62 -2.67
CA LEU A 236 -23.48 -2.50 -1.54
C LEU A 236 -24.35 -3.76 -1.51
N SER A 237 -25.63 -3.63 -1.85
CA SER A 237 -26.58 -4.75 -1.95
C SER A 237 -26.22 -5.78 -3.03
N SER A 238 -25.34 -5.43 -3.95
CA SER A 238 -24.86 -6.32 -5.01
C SER A 238 -23.62 -7.13 -4.59
N LEU A 239 -23.01 -6.84 -3.43
CA LEU A 239 -21.91 -7.68 -2.91
C LEU A 239 -22.48 -9.01 -2.43
N VAL A 240 -22.01 -10.10 -3.05
CA VAL A 240 -22.43 -11.46 -2.71
C VAL A 240 -21.46 -12.04 -1.67
N PRO A 241 -21.95 -12.59 -0.54
CA PRO A 241 -21.09 -13.33 0.37
C PRO A 241 -20.46 -14.53 -0.31
N THR A 242 -19.18 -14.78 -0.06
CA THR A 242 -18.45 -15.94 -0.62
C THR A 242 -18.45 -16.02 -2.15
N GLU A 243 -18.37 -14.87 -2.83
CA GLU A 243 -18.32 -14.77 -4.29
C GLU A 243 -17.19 -15.62 -4.90
N SER A 244 -17.34 -16.04 -6.16
CA SER A 244 -16.28 -16.73 -6.88
C SER A 244 -15.08 -15.80 -7.14
N TYR A 245 -13.91 -16.37 -7.47
CA TYR A 245 -12.75 -15.53 -7.80
C TYR A 245 -13.00 -14.76 -9.11
N GLU A 246 -13.68 -15.39 -10.05
CA GLU A 246 -14.08 -14.84 -11.34
C GLU A 246 -15.01 -13.65 -11.16
N ASP A 247 -16.02 -13.76 -10.29
CA ASP A 247 -16.94 -12.66 -9.97
C ASP A 247 -16.20 -11.49 -9.31
N TYR A 248 -15.31 -11.78 -8.35
CA TYR A 248 -14.48 -10.77 -7.70
C TYR A 248 -13.63 -9.97 -8.69
N VAL A 249 -12.94 -10.68 -9.60
CA VAL A 249 -12.11 -10.05 -10.64
C VAL A 249 -12.98 -9.29 -11.63
N SER A 250 -14.14 -9.84 -12.01
CA SER A 250 -15.09 -9.23 -12.93
C SER A 250 -15.61 -7.89 -12.39
N ARG A 251 -16.10 -7.86 -11.14
CA ARG A 251 -16.56 -6.60 -10.53
C ARG A 251 -15.43 -5.60 -10.34
N SER A 252 -14.24 -6.05 -9.95
CA SER A 252 -13.06 -5.18 -9.80
C SER A 252 -12.70 -4.50 -11.12
N SER A 253 -12.69 -5.27 -12.21
CA SER A 253 -12.44 -4.81 -13.58
C SER A 253 -13.51 -3.84 -14.08
N ALA A 254 -14.78 -4.09 -13.79
CA ALA A 254 -15.88 -3.19 -14.14
C ALA A 254 -15.77 -1.85 -13.39
N VAL A 255 -15.57 -1.91 -12.08
CA VAL A 255 -15.51 -0.74 -11.19
C VAL A 255 -14.33 0.17 -11.55
N ILE A 256 -13.14 -0.38 -11.78
CA ILE A 256 -11.98 0.47 -12.13
C ILE A 256 -12.21 1.20 -13.46
N LYS A 257 -12.82 0.55 -14.46
CA LYS A 257 -13.17 1.17 -15.73
C LYS A 257 -14.24 2.25 -15.58
N GLN A 258 -15.22 2.05 -14.70
CA GLN A 258 -16.24 3.05 -14.40
C GLN A 258 -15.65 4.27 -13.68
N ILE A 259 -14.79 4.05 -12.67
CA ILE A 259 -14.06 5.11 -11.97
C ILE A 259 -13.21 5.93 -12.95
N THR A 260 -12.44 5.25 -13.82
CA THR A 260 -11.61 5.95 -14.81
C THR A 260 -12.40 6.53 -15.98
N SER A 261 -13.65 6.14 -16.20
CA SER A 261 -14.51 6.84 -17.17
C SER A 261 -15.17 8.08 -16.54
N ALA A 262 -15.52 8.02 -15.26
CA ALA A 262 -16.21 9.09 -14.54
C ALA A 262 -15.29 10.26 -14.13
N CYS A 263 -13.99 10.03 -14.04
CA CYS A 263 -13.01 11.06 -13.70
C CYS A 263 -12.40 11.65 -15.00
N PRO A 264 -12.77 12.84 -15.46
CA PRO A 264 -12.26 13.39 -16.72
C PRO A 264 -10.74 13.61 -16.67
N SER A 265 -10.09 13.51 -17.84
CA SER A 265 -8.65 13.80 -18.01
C SER A 265 -8.30 15.28 -17.84
N LYS A 266 -9.30 16.17 -17.83
CA LYS A 266 -9.18 17.60 -17.51
C LYS A 266 -10.32 17.98 -16.56
N ALA A 267 -10.00 18.49 -15.37
CA ALA A 267 -11.01 19.01 -14.46
C ALA A 267 -11.63 20.31 -15.05
N PRO A 268 -12.96 20.52 -14.96
CA PRO A 268 -13.56 21.83 -15.25
C PRO A 268 -13.03 22.85 -14.22
N LEU A 269 -12.48 23.96 -14.70
CA LEU A 269 -11.94 25.03 -13.84
C LEU A 269 -13.08 25.86 -13.22
N PRO A 270 -12.96 26.33 -11.97
CA PRO A 270 -13.66 27.52 -11.54
C PRO A 270 -13.10 28.76 -12.29
N PRO A 271 -13.92 29.77 -12.61
CA PRO A 271 -13.59 30.83 -13.57
C PRO A 271 -12.44 31.79 -13.18
N PHE A 272 -11.77 31.60 -12.03
CA PHE A 272 -10.83 32.57 -11.46
C PHE A 272 -9.35 32.14 -11.41
N PHE A 273 -8.98 30.92 -11.80
CA PHE A 273 -7.57 30.51 -11.83
C PHE A 273 -7.13 30.07 -13.24
N ALA A 274 -6.26 30.88 -13.84
CA ALA A 274 -5.70 30.72 -15.19
C ALA A 274 -4.46 29.80 -15.20
N PHE A 275 -4.62 28.54 -14.80
CA PHE A 275 -3.66 27.48 -15.13
C PHE A 275 -4.40 26.35 -15.86
N PRO A 276 -3.85 25.80 -16.94
CA PRO A 276 -4.48 24.68 -17.64
C PRO A 276 -4.76 23.55 -16.65
N GLY A 277 -5.99 23.02 -16.65
CA GLY A 277 -6.40 21.95 -15.75
C GLY A 277 -5.41 20.78 -15.82
N VAL A 278 -4.58 20.66 -14.79
CA VAL A 278 -3.58 19.61 -14.66
C VAL A 278 -4.31 18.29 -14.46
N PRO A 279 -4.04 17.25 -15.27
CA PRO A 279 -4.55 15.91 -15.00
C PRO A 279 -4.01 15.43 -13.65
N GLY A 280 -4.91 15.16 -12.70
CA GLY A 280 -4.53 14.71 -11.37
C GLY A 280 -4.59 13.20 -11.20
N VAL A 281 -4.10 12.75 -10.05
CA VAL A 281 -4.12 11.36 -9.60
C VAL A 281 -5.50 11.02 -9.04
N ILE A 282 -6.00 9.85 -9.45
CA ILE A 282 -7.12 9.16 -8.82
C ILE A 282 -6.52 8.23 -7.77
N LEU A 283 -6.65 8.60 -6.49
CA LEU A 283 -6.23 7.76 -5.38
C LEU A 283 -7.34 6.76 -5.04
N ILE A 284 -6.99 5.48 -4.97
CA ILE A 284 -7.88 4.39 -4.58
C ILE A 284 -7.29 3.70 -3.36
N VAL A 285 -7.98 3.77 -2.23
CA VAL A 285 -7.59 3.13 -0.97
C VAL A 285 -8.48 1.92 -0.72
N ALA A 286 -7.90 0.73 -0.77
CA ALA A 286 -8.64 -0.51 -0.65
C ALA A 286 -7.78 -1.59 0.03
N HIS A 287 -7.69 -2.78 -0.56
CA HIS A 287 -7.07 -3.95 0.07
C HIS A 287 -5.87 -4.44 -0.72
N SER A 288 -5.13 -5.41 -0.18
CA SER A 288 -3.98 -6.01 -0.85
C SER A 288 -4.39 -6.59 -2.21
N SER A 289 -5.55 -7.24 -2.27
CA SER A 289 -6.11 -7.81 -3.50
C SER A 289 -6.37 -6.78 -4.60
N SER A 290 -6.71 -5.54 -4.22
CA SER A 290 -7.03 -4.44 -5.12
C SER A 290 -5.86 -4.00 -5.99
N LEU A 291 -4.62 -4.14 -5.48
CA LEU A 291 -3.42 -3.75 -6.24
C LEU A 291 -3.31 -4.50 -7.56
N ALA A 292 -3.74 -5.76 -7.63
CA ALA A 292 -3.72 -6.53 -8.88
C ALA A 292 -5.08 -6.60 -9.56
N SER A 293 -6.19 -6.70 -8.80
CA SER A 293 -7.52 -6.84 -9.40
C SER A 293 -8.01 -5.56 -10.09
N LEU A 294 -7.48 -4.38 -9.72
CA LEU A 294 -7.81 -3.10 -10.36
C LEU A 294 -6.80 -2.71 -11.44
N THR A 295 -5.50 -2.88 -11.19
CA THR A 295 -4.46 -2.36 -12.10
C THR A 295 -4.20 -3.25 -13.30
N ARG A 296 -4.32 -4.58 -13.16
CA ARG A 296 -4.10 -5.51 -14.28
C ARG A 296 -5.15 -5.30 -15.38
N PRO A 297 -6.46 -5.25 -15.10
CA PRO A 297 -7.44 -4.96 -16.13
C PRO A 297 -7.27 -3.56 -16.74
N LEU A 298 -6.87 -2.58 -15.93
CA LEU A 298 -6.59 -1.22 -16.40
C LEU A 298 -5.43 -1.22 -17.42
N ALA A 299 -4.36 -1.96 -17.14
CA ALA A 299 -3.21 -2.15 -18.02
C ALA A 299 -3.42 -3.17 -19.16
N GLY A 300 -4.64 -3.70 -19.34
CA GLY A 300 -4.94 -4.69 -20.37
C GLY A 300 -4.29 -6.06 -20.15
N LEU A 301 -3.91 -6.39 -18.92
CA LEU A 301 -3.29 -7.67 -18.56
C LEU A 301 -4.33 -8.70 -18.10
N PRO A 302 -4.12 -10.00 -18.39
CA PRO A 302 -5.03 -11.06 -17.95
C PRO A 302 -5.02 -11.19 -16.41
N SER A 303 -6.11 -11.72 -15.86
CA SER A 303 -6.16 -12.12 -14.47
C SER A 303 -5.13 -13.22 -14.17
N ARG A 304 -4.68 -13.29 -12.91
CA ARG A 304 -3.84 -14.41 -12.45
C ARG A 304 -4.73 -15.60 -12.11
N ASP A 305 -4.16 -16.80 -12.05
CA ASP A 305 -4.80 -17.91 -11.35
C ASP A 305 -5.09 -17.55 -9.88
N SER A 306 -6.16 -18.09 -9.33
CA SER A 306 -6.61 -17.79 -7.96
C SER A 306 -5.55 -18.10 -6.88
N ARG A 307 -4.74 -19.16 -7.06
CA ARG A 307 -3.69 -19.53 -6.09
C ARG A 307 -2.53 -18.56 -6.14
N ASP A 308 -2.05 -18.26 -7.34
CA ASP A 308 -0.97 -17.29 -7.57
C ASP A 308 -1.38 -15.89 -7.09
N PHE A 309 -2.64 -15.53 -7.33
CA PHE A 309 -3.24 -14.31 -6.80
C PHE A 309 -3.16 -14.27 -5.27
N ALA A 310 -3.66 -15.31 -4.59
CA ALA A 310 -3.65 -15.38 -3.13
C ALA A 310 -2.22 -15.32 -2.53
N GLN A 311 -1.25 -15.98 -3.17
CA GLN A 311 0.16 -15.93 -2.73
C GLN A 311 0.77 -14.53 -2.88
N MET A 312 0.45 -13.83 -3.97
CA MET A 312 0.92 -12.47 -4.21
C MET A 312 0.32 -11.49 -3.21
N VAL A 313 -0.99 -11.59 -2.94
CA VAL A 313 -1.70 -10.70 -2.01
C VAL A 313 -1.09 -10.72 -0.61
N ARG A 314 -0.65 -11.88 -0.13
CA ARG A 314 -0.03 -12.05 1.19
C ARG A 314 1.31 -11.31 1.34
N LYS A 315 1.98 -10.97 0.24
CA LYS A 315 3.28 -10.29 0.23
C LYS A 315 3.16 -8.76 0.23
N ILE A 316 1.95 -8.22 0.04
CA ILE A 316 1.73 -6.78 -0.03
C ILE A 316 1.67 -6.22 1.40
N PRO A 317 2.58 -5.34 1.83
CA PRO A 317 2.57 -4.74 3.16
C PRO A 317 1.49 -3.65 3.29
N SER A 318 1.25 -3.18 4.52
CA SER A 318 0.43 -1.99 4.76
C SER A 318 0.93 -0.82 3.91
N LEU A 319 0.02 -0.06 3.29
CA LEU A 319 0.32 1.07 2.40
C LEU A 319 1.11 0.66 1.14
N GLY A 320 1.26 -0.63 0.87
CA GLY A 320 1.75 -1.12 -0.41
C GLY A 320 0.91 -0.53 -1.54
N MET A 321 1.59 -0.08 -2.61
CA MET A 321 0.94 0.70 -3.66
C MET A 321 1.35 0.27 -5.06
N CYS A 322 0.46 0.48 -6.01
CA CYS A 322 0.68 0.29 -7.44
C CYS A 322 0.19 1.54 -8.18
N PHE A 323 0.99 2.02 -9.14
CA PHE A 323 0.73 3.26 -9.84
C PHE A 323 0.62 3.01 -11.35
N CYS A 324 -0.46 3.51 -11.95
CA CYS A 324 -0.72 3.39 -13.38
C CYS A 324 -0.86 4.77 -14.01
N GLU A 325 -0.16 5.01 -15.12
CA GLU A 325 -0.26 6.24 -15.89
C GLU A 325 -0.90 6.01 -17.26
N GLU A 326 -1.73 6.95 -17.68
CA GLU A 326 -2.35 6.97 -19.01
C GLU A 326 -1.36 7.49 -20.05
N GLN A 327 -1.08 6.67 -21.07
CA GLN A 327 -0.22 6.98 -22.19
C GLN A 327 -1.03 7.71 -23.28
N LYS A 328 -0.75 9.00 -23.50
CA LYS A 328 -1.52 9.88 -24.40
C LYS A 328 -1.59 9.39 -25.85
N GLU A 329 -0.56 8.70 -26.32
CA GLU A 329 -0.44 8.29 -27.73
C GLU A 329 -1.27 7.03 -28.05
N GLU A 330 -1.54 6.17 -27.07
CA GLU A 330 -2.18 4.87 -27.30
C GLU A 330 -3.50 4.65 -26.55
N ASN A 331 -3.93 5.61 -25.71
CA ASN A 331 -5.05 5.45 -24.78
C ASN A 331 -4.95 4.17 -23.93
N LYS A 332 -3.71 3.82 -23.57
CA LYS A 332 -3.39 2.65 -22.75
C LYS A 332 -2.87 3.08 -21.39
N TRP A 333 -3.11 2.25 -20.39
CA TRP A 333 -2.53 2.44 -19.07
C TRP A 333 -1.27 1.59 -18.92
N GLN A 334 -0.25 2.16 -18.30
CA GLN A 334 0.99 1.47 -17.99
C GLN A 334 1.25 1.53 -16.49
N MET A 335 1.59 0.38 -15.90
CA MET A 335 2.10 0.35 -14.53
C MET A 335 3.52 0.92 -14.52
N VAL A 336 3.76 1.92 -13.67
CA VAL A 336 5.05 2.57 -13.49
C VAL A 336 5.41 2.64 -11.99
N ASN A 337 6.61 3.15 -11.68
CA ASN A 337 7.01 3.30 -10.28
C ASN A 337 6.09 4.31 -9.57
N PRO A 338 5.62 4.00 -8.35
CA PRO A 338 4.90 4.97 -7.54
C PRO A 338 5.73 6.23 -7.28
N PRO A 339 5.08 7.39 -7.12
CA PRO A 339 5.77 8.67 -6.94
C PRO A 339 6.50 8.76 -5.59
N VAL A 340 6.20 7.88 -4.64
CA VAL A 340 6.82 7.85 -3.31
C VAL A 340 7.49 6.52 -3.03
N LYS A 341 8.43 6.52 -2.07
CA LYS A 341 9.16 5.32 -1.64
C LYS A 341 8.28 4.41 -0.77
N THR A 342 8.75 3.18 -0.60
CA THR A 342 8.15 2.21 0.33
C THR A 342 8.39 2.62 1.78
N LEU A 343 7.45 2.29 2.67
CA LEU A 343 7.63 2.38 4.11
C LEU A 343 7.97 0.99 4.67
N THR A 344 9.12 0.87 5.32
CA THR A 344 9.59 -0.37 5.94
C THR A 344 10.00 -0.09 7.39
N HIS A 345 9.43 -0.84 8.32
CA HIS A 345 9.76 -0.75 9.75
C HIS A 345 9.62 -2.11 10.42
N GLY A 346 10.30 -2.29 11.55
CA GLY A 346 10.18 -3.49 12.38
C GLY A 346 8.90 -3.51 13.23
N ALA A 347 8.65 -4.65 13.86
CA ALA A 347 7.62 -4.78 14.89
C ALA A 347 8.10 -4.21 16.23
N ASN A 348 7.16 -3.86 17.11
CA ASN A 348 7.44 -3.52 18.50
C ASN A 348 6.71 -4.50 19.42
N THR A 349 7.44 -5.20 20.28
CA THR A 349 6.91 -6.28 21.12
C THR A 349 6.19 -5.74 22.35
N ALA A 350 5.08 -6.37 22.73
CA ALA A 350 4.45 -6.12 24.03
C ALA A 350 5.45 -6.38 25.17
N PHE A 351 5.50 -5.46 26.14
CA PHE A 351 6.45 -5.52 27.25
C PHE A 351 5.71 -5.47 28.58
N ASP A 352 5.88 -6.52 29.39
CA ASP A 352 5.47 -6.56 30.79
C ASP A 352 6.71 -6.55 31.68
N TRP A 353 6.94 -5.41 32.33
CA TRP A 353 8.11 -5.22 33.18
C TRP A 353 8.10 -6.13 34.41
N ARG A 354 6.93 -6.51 34.94
CA ARG A 354 6.86 -7.36 36.14
C ARG A 354 7.34 -8.76 35.78
N ASN A 355 6.74 -9.35 34.75
CA ASN A 355 7.11 -10.70 34.33
C ASN A 355 8.56 -10.75 33.79
N THR A 356 9.02 -9.68 33.12
CA THR A 356 10.35 -9.67 32.48
C THR A 356 11.48 -9.35 33.45
N ILE A 357 11.29 -8.39 34.36
CA ILE A 357 12.36 -7.92 35.25
C ILE A 357 12.30 -8.62 36.61
N LEU A 358 11.10 -8.83 37.16
CA LEU A 358 10.96 -9.44 38.49
C LEU A 358 10.97 -10.98 38.40
N GLY A 359 10.48 -11.55 37.29
CA GLY A 359 10.54 -12.99 37.05
C GLY A 359 9.58 -13.83 37.90
N ASP A 360 8.55 -13.20 38.48
CA ASP A 360 7.49 -13.88 39.25
C ASP A 360 6.44 -14.56 38.37
#